data_AF-A0A2K9MEP2-F1
#
_entry.id   AF-A0A2K9MEP2-F1
#
_cell.length_a   1.000
_cell.length_b   1.000
_cell.length_c   1.000
_cell.angle_alpha   90.00
_cell.angle_beta   90.00
_cell.angle_gamma   90.00
#
_symmetry.space_group_name_H-M   'P 1'
#
loop_
_entity.id
_entity.type
_entity.pdbx_description
1 polymer ?
#
loop_
_entity_poly.entity_id
_entity_poly.type
_entity_poly.pdbx_seq_one_letter_code
_entity_poly.pdbx_strand_id
1 'polypeptide(L)'
;MTRRLRLAMAALILPLILAACGTPQERCIRNNTGEYRSLQALLTETEANLARGYAWRERNVVRSEFTTCRRPVRAEDGGIVYAEYGCWRDVTDVERYRVPIDPASETRKRDNLAAKLKAEAPRARLAVDQCKAAYPEARRPS
;
A
#
# COMPACT_ATOMS: atom_id res chain seq x y z
N MET A 1 10.91 -38.49 -25.47
CA MET A 1 10.62 -37.11 -25.94
C MET A 1 9.93 -36.22 -24.90
N THR A 2 9.25 -36.76 -23.88
CA THR A 2 8.50 -36.00 -22.86
C THR A 2 9.35 -35.24 -21.83
N ARG A 3 10.56 -35.73 -21.51
CA ARG A 3 11.45 -35.11 -20.50
C ARG A 3 12.12 -33.82 -20.99
N ARG A 4 12.45 -33.74 -22.29
CA ARG A 4 12.98 -32.52 -22.93
C ARG A 4 11.90 -31.43 -23.07
N LEU A 5 10.66 -31.84 -23.29
CA LEU A 5 9.50 -30.93 -23.36
C LEU A 5 9.20 -30.29 -21.98
N ARG A 6 9.31 -31.06 -20.89
CA ARG A 6 9.13 -30.56 -19.51
C ARG A 6 10.23 -29.60 -19.07
N LEU A 7 11.47 -29.83 -19.48
CA LEU A 7 12.61 -28.94 -19.20
C LEU A 7 12.51 -27.61 -19.96
N ALA A 8 12.05 -27.64 -21.22
CA ALA A 8 11.81 -26.43 -22.02
C ALA A 8 10.66 -25.57 -21.45
N MET A 9 9.60 -26.22 -20.94
CA MET A 9 8.45 -25.52 -20.35
C MET A 9 8.80 -24.85 -19.01
N ALA A 10 9.64 -25.48 -18.18
CA ALA A 10 10.13 -24.90 -16.93
C ALA A 10 11.07 -23.69 -17.17
N ALA A 11 11.88 -23.71 -18.23
CA ALA A 11 12.77 -22.61 -18.59
C ALA A 11 12.04 -21.36 -19.09
N LEU A 12 10.84 -21.52 -19.68
CA LEU A 12 10.03 -20.39 -20.17
C LEU A 12 9.20 -19.73 -19.07
N ILE A 13 8.79 -20.49 -18.04
CA ILE A 13 7.91 -19.99 -16.97
C ILE A 13 8.69 -19.19 -15.91
N LEU A 14 9.98 -19.50 -15.69
CA LEU A 14 10.81 -18.83 -14.67
C LEU A 14 10.95 -17.30 -14.85
N PRO A 15 11.20 -16.74 -16.06
CA PRO A 15 11.28 -15.29 -16.23
C PRO A 15 9.92 -14.56 -16.11
N LEU A 16 8.79 -15.24 -16.35
CA LEU A 16 7.46 -14.65 -16.16
C LEU A 16 7.13 -14.46 -14.67
N ILE A 17 7.59 -15.35 -13.79
CA ILE A 17 7.35 -15.22 -12.35
C ILE A 17 8.23 -14.10 -11.74
N LEU A 18 9.41 -13.83 -12.33
CA LEU A 18 10.28 -12.73 -11.91
C LEU A 18 9.75 -11.33 -12.28
N ALA A 19 8.83 -11.22 -13.25
CA ALA A 19 8.16 -9.96 -13.56
C ALA A 19 7.18 -9.52 -12.47
N ALA A 20 6.75 -10.42 -11.58
CA ALA A 20 5.86 -10.08 -10.46
C ALA A 20 6.52 -9.18 -9.38
N CYS A 21 7.86 -9.06 -9.40
CA CYS A 21 8.63 -8.17 -8.50
C CYS A 21 9.05 -6.83 -9.15
N GLY A 22 8.46 -6.51 -10.30
CA GLY A 22 8.74 -5.32 -11.12
C GLY A 22 10.00 -5.45 -11.98
N THR A 23 10.08 -4.71 -13.08
CA THR A 23 11.27 -4.69 -13.95
C THR A 23 12.41 -3.88 -13.30
N PRO A 24 13.69 -4.09 -13.70
CA PRO A 24 14.79 -3.22 -13.25
C PRO A 24 14.53 -1.73 -13.55
N GLN A 25 13.90 -1.44 -14.69
CA GLN A 25 13.50 -0.09 -15.08
C GLN A 25 12.46 0.49 -14.10
N GLU A 26 11.38 -0.22 -13.84
CA GLU A 26 10.33 0.22 -12.91
C GLU A 26 10.88 0.47 -11.50
N ARG A 27 11.79 -0.39 -11.01
CA ARG A 27 12.46 -0.18 -9.73
C ARG A 27 13.31 1.09 -9.73
N CYS A 28 14.08 1.34 -10.78
CA CYS A 28 14.86 2.56 -10.94
C CYS A 28 13.97 3.80 -10.93
N ILE A 29 12.90 3.81 -11.72
CA ILE A 29 11.95 4.93 -11.81
C ILE A 29 11.30 5.18 -10.46
N ARG A 30 10.78 4.13 -9.80
CA ARG A 30 10.13 4.26 -8.50
C ARG A 30 11.06 4.88 -7.46
N ASN A 31 12.31 4.43 -7.40
CA ASN A 31 13.28 4.92 -6.42
C ASN A 31 13.67 6.38 -6.68
N ASN A 32 13.77 6.81 -7.94
CA ASN A 32 14.23 8.16 -8.28
C ASN A 32 13.10 9.20 -8.45
N THR A 33 11.84 8.78 -8.48
CA THR A 33 10.66 9.67 -8.58
C THR A 33 9.85 9.76 -7.30
N GLY A 34 10.37 9.22 -6.18
CA GLY A 34 9.67 9.15 -4.90
C GLY A 34 9.15 10.49 -4.42
N GLU A 35 10.00 11.52 -4.41
CA GLU A 35 9.63 12.86 -3.96
C GLU A 35 8.49 13.47 -4.80
N TYR A 36 8.62 13.43 -6.12
CA TYR A 36 7.59 13.93 -7.03
C TYR A 36 6.23 13.24 -6.79
N ARG A 37 6.23 11.92 -6.62
CA ARG A 37 5.00 11.15 -6.35
C ARG A 37 4.41 11.47 -4.98
N SER A 38 5.25 11.67 -3.96
CA SER A 38 4.80 12.10 -2.63
C SER A 38 4.16 13.49 -2.67
N LEU A 39 4.79 14.45 -3.34
CA LEU A 39 4.24 15.80 -3.53
C LEU A 39 2.89 15.76 -4.27
N GLN A 40 2.80 14.93 -5.32
CA GLN A 40 1.55 14.75 -6.08
C GLN A 40 0.44 14.14 -5.22
N ALA A 41 0.76 13.13 -4.40
CA ALA A 41 -0.20 12.52 -3.49
C ALA A 41 -0.70 13.51 -2.43
N LEU A 42 0.21 14.28 -1.83
CA LEU A 42 -0.13 15.31 -0.84
C LEU A 42 -0.99 16.43 -1.46
N LEU A 43 -0.69 16.85 -2.69
CA LEU A 43 -1.50 17.85 -3.40
C LEU A 43 -2.91 17.32 -3.64
N THR A 44 -3.02 16.10 -4.17
CA THR A 44 -4.31 15.43 -4.44
C THR A 44 -5.13 15.29 -3.16
N GLU A 45 -4.51 14.88 -2.05
CA GLU A 45 -5.18 14.77 -0.76
C GLU A 45 -5.68 16.12 -0.26
N THR A 46 -4.83 17.16 -0.36
CA THR A 46 -5.18 18.52 0.08
C THR A 46 -6.33 19.10 -0.74
N GLU A 47 -6.30 18.94 -2.07
CA GLU A 47 -7.40 19.35 -2.96
C GLU A 47 -8.69 18.61 -2.64
N ALA A 48 -8.61 17.31 -2.36
CA ALA A 48 -9.77 16.51 -1.98
C ALA A 48 -10.33 16.91 -0.60
N ASN A 49 -9.47 17.30 0.35
CA ASN A 49 -9.89 17.82 1.65
C ASN A 49 -10.58 19.19 1.51
N LEU A 50 -10.03 20.09 0.69
CA LEU A 50 -10.64 21.38 0.37
C LEU A 50 -12.01 21.21 -0.30
N ALA A 51 -12.12 20.31 -1.28
CA ALA A 51 -13.37 20.05 -2.00
C ALA A 51 -14.50 19.53 -1.08
N ARG A 52 -14.15 18.76 -0.03
CA ARG A 52 -15.12 18.22 0.94
C ARG A 52 -15.35 19.13 2.16
N GLY A 53 -14.45 20.08 2.42
CA GLY A 53 -14.50 20.95 3.60
C GLY A 53 -14.05 20.28 4.92
N TYR A 54 -13.44 19.10 4.86
CA TYR A 54 -12.91 18.39 6.03
C TYR A 54 -11.82 17.38 5.63
N ALA A 55 -10.95 17.07 6.60
CA ALA A 55 -9.96 16.00 6.48
C ALA A 55 -10.49 14.71 7.11
N TRP A 56 -10.03 13.58 6.61
CA TRP A 56 -10.28 12.30 7.25
C TRP A 56 -9.15 11.99 8.24
N ARG A 57 -9.51 11.50 9.43
CA ARG A 57 -8.58 10.92 10.39
C ARG A 57 -9.09 9.57 10.87
N GLU A 58 -8.17 8.77 11.36
CA GLU A 58 -8.45 7.47 11.95
C GLU A 58 -8.16 7.54 13.44
N ARG A 59 -8.99 6.86 14.24
CA ARG A 59 -8.76 6.66 15.67
C ARG A 59 -9.05 5.21 16.02
N ASN A 60 -8.30 4.71 16.98
CA ASN A 60 -8.60 3.43 17.60
C ASN A 60 -9.76 3.60 18.57
N VAL A 61 -10.80 2.80 18.41
CA VAL A 61 -11.93 2.72 19.34
C VAL A 61 -11.99 1.32 19.92
N VAL A 62 -12.13 1.24 21.24
CA VAL A 62 -12.34 -0.04 21.91
C VAL A 62 -13.82 -0.34 21.90
N ARG A 63 -14.19 -1.52 21.40
CA ARG A 63 -15.55 -2.04 21.45
C ARG A 63 -15.55 -3.37 22.16
N SER A 64 -16.55 -3.61 22.99
CA SER A 64 -16.76 -4.91 23.60
C SER A 64 -17.64 -5.74 22.66
N GLU A 65 -17.12 -6.87 22.22
CA GLU A 65 -17.83 -7.82 21.37
C GLU A 65 -18.05 -9.12 22.13
N PHE A 66 -19.23 -9.70 21.97
CA PHE A 66 -19.51 -11.03 22.48
C PHE A 66 -18.99 -12.07 21.50
N THR A 67 -18.13 -12.96 21.97
CA THR A 67 -17.48 -13.97 21.15
C THR A 67 -17.32 -15.30 21.90
N THR A 68 -16.80 -16.31 21.23
CA THR A 68 -16.51 -17.60 21.84
C THR A 68 -15.06 -17.63 22.33
N CYS A 69 -14.89 -17.73 23.65
CA CYS A 69 -13.60 -17.96 24.28
C CYS A 69 -13.38 -19.45 24.52
N ARG A 70 -12.10 -19.82 24.69
CA ARG A 70 -11.69 -21.17 25.08
C ARG A 70 -11.01 -21.13 26.44
N ARG A 71 -11.32 -22.08 27.32
CA ARG A 71 -10.63 -22.27 28.60
C ARG A 71 -10.18 -23.73 28.75
N PRO A 72 -8.99 -23.99 29.33
CA PRO A 72 -8.58 -25.35 29.63
C PRO A 72 -9.48 -25.94 30.73
N VAL A 73 -9.91 -27.19 30.54
CA VAL A 73 -10.65 -28.00 31.51
C VAL A 73 -10.04 -29.39 31.55
N ARG A 74 -10.15 -30.07 32.69
CA ARG A 74 -9.61 -31.42 32.89
C ARG A 74 -10.61 -32.46 32.40
N ALA A 75 -10.19 -33.33 31.50
CA ALA A 75 -10.97 -34.47 31.03
C ALA A 75 -10.90 -35.64 32.03
N GLU A 76 -11.80 -36.62 31.89
CA GLU A 76 -11.87 -37.79 32.78
C GLU A 76 -10.58 -38.63 32.78
N ASP A 77 -9.89 -38.70 31.64
CA ASP A 77 -8.59 -39.38 31.50
C ASP A 77 -7.41 -38.59 32.11
N GLY A 78 -7.68 -37.44 32.73
CA GLY A 78 -6.68 -36.55 33.31
C GLY A 78 -5.99 -35.61 32.31
N GLY A 79 -6.34 -35.68 31.02
CA GLY A 79 -5.87 -34.79 29.98
C GLY A 79 -6.46 -33.37 30.09
N ILE A 80 -5.86 -32.40 29.39
CA ILE A 80 -6.43 -31.05 29.26
C ILE A 80 -7.14 -30.95 27.91
N VAL A 81 -8.43 -30.60 27.95
CA VAL A 81 -9.24 -30.24 26.78
C VAL A 81 -9.68 -28.78 26.90
N TYR A 82 -10.08 -28.16 25.79
CA TYR A 82 -10.52 -26.76 25.80
C TYR A 82 -12.02 -26.67 25.61
N ALA A 83 -12.73 -26.22 26.66
CA ALA A 83 -14.15 -25.94 26.59
C ALA A 83 -14.41 -24.55 26.01
N GLU A 84 -15.39 -24.46 25.12
CA GLU A 84 -15.90 -23.20 24.56
C GLU A 84 -16.94 -22.58 25.48
N TYR A 85 -16.93 -21.26 25.60
CA TYR A 85 -17.95 -20.50 26.34
C TYR A 85 -18.08 -19.09 25.76
N GLY A 86 -19.26 -18.50 25.91
CA GLY A 86 -19.50 -17.11 25.51
C GLY A 86 -18.79 -16.14 26.46
N CYS A 87 -18.07 -15.17 25.90
CA CYS A 87 -17.32 -14.17 26.64
C CYS A 87 -17.40 -12.80 25.96
N TRP A 88 -17.28 -11.74 26.74
CA TRP A 88 -17.04 -10.40 26.22
C TRP A 88 -15.54 -10.19 26.04
N ARG A 89 -15.13 -9.66 24.88
CA ARG A 89 -13.76 -9.26 24.62
C ARG A 89 -13.72 -7.84 24.10
N ASP A 90 -12.78 -7.08 24.62
CA ASP A 90 -12.46 -5.77 24.08
C ASP A 90 -11.61 -5.96 22.82
N VAL A 91 -12.14 -5.47 21.71
CA VAL A 91 -11.47 -5.42 20.42
C VAL A 91 -11.18 -3.96 20.07
N THR A 92 -10.06 -3.74 19.40
CA THR A 92 -9.69 -2.40 18.92
C THR A 92 -10.03 -2.29 17.45
N ASP A 93 -11.00 -1.45 17.14
CA ASP A 93 -11.40 -1.11 15.79
C ASP A 93 -10.76 0.20 15.35
N VAL A 94 -10.53 0.34 14.04
CA VAL A 94 -10.14 1.62 13.43
C VAL A 94 -11.38 2.33 12.91
N GLU A 95 -11.75 3.43 13.55
CA GLU A 95 -12.85 4.28 13.13
C GLU A 95 -12.33 5.49 12.35
N ARG A 96 -12.91 5.71 11.17
CA ARG A 96 -12.62 6.89 10.34
C ARG A 96 -13.61 8.00 10.63
N TYR A 97 -13.12 9.19 11.00
CA TYR A 97 -13.95 10.34 11.36
C TYR A 97 -13.49 11.63 10.67
N ARG A 98 -14.43 12.60 10.60
CA ARG A 98 -14.21 13.88 9.92
C ARG A 98 -13.58 14.87 10.90
N VAL A 99 -12.54 15.56 10.44
CA VAL A 99 -11.87 16.62 11.19
C VAL A 99 -12.02 17.94 10.43
N PRO A 100 -12.50 19.01 11.07
CA PRO A 100 -12.58 20.32 10.46
C PRO A 100 -11.21 20.79 9.95
N ILE A 101 -11.21 21.50 8.83
CA ILE A 101 -10.02 22.16 8.28
C ILE A 101 -10.18 23.67 8.37
N ASP A 102 -9.07 24.40 8.40
CA ASP A 102 -9.04 25.82 8.06
C ASP A 102 -8.84 25.95 6.53
N PRO A 103 -9.86 26.37 5.77
CA PRO A 103 -9.76 26.48 4.31
C PRO A 103 -8.64 27.41 3.85
N ALA A 104 -8.34 28.48 4.60
CA ALA A 104 -7.30 29.43 4.22
C ALA A 104 -5.91 28.80 4.38
N SER A 105 -5.68 28.08 5.48
CA SER A 105 -4.43 27.34 5.70
C SER A 105 -4.23 26.21 4.69
N GLU A 106 -5.28 25.42 4.43
CA GLU A 106 -5.22 24.32 3.45
C GLU A 106 -5.00 24.84 2.02
N THR A 107 -5.58 26.00 1.67
CA THR A 107 -5.34 26.66 0.38
C THR A 107 -3.87 27.07 0.24
N ARG A 108 -3.27 27.70 1.26
CA ARG A 108 -1.83 28.03 1.25
C ARG A 108 -0.97 26.77 1.12
N LYS A 109 -1.35 25.68 1.79
CA LYS A 109 -0.64 24.40 1.70
C LYS A 109 -0.72 23.84 0.28
N ARG A 110 -1.89 23.83 -0.35
CA ARG A 110 -2.09 23.42 -1.74
C ARG A 110 -1.19 24.22 -2.68
N ASP A 111 -1.18 25.54 -2.55
CA ASP A 111 -0.41 26.40 -3.45
C ASP A 111 1.11 26.16 -3.31
N ASN A 112 1.59 25.98 -2.07
CA ASN A 112 2.97 25.58 -1.81
C ASN A 112 3.31 24.21 -2.40
N LEU A 113 2.41 23.22 -2.28
CA LEU A 113 2.59 21.88 -2.85
C LEU A 113 2.62 21.94 -4.39
N ALA A 114 1.73 22.71 -5.00
CA ALA A 114 1.69 22.90 -6.46
C ALA A 114 2.97 23.56 -6.99
N ALA A 115 3.47 24.59 -6.29
CA ALA A 115 4.73 25.24 -6.63
C ALA A 115 5.93 24.28 -6.53
N LYS A 116 6.01 23.50 -5.45
CA LYS A 116 7.06 22.47 -5.27
C LYS A 116 6.99 21.38 -6.33
N LEU A 117 5.79 20.89 -6.63
CA LEU A 117 5.59 19.86 -7.65
C LEU A 117 6.05 20.35 -9.03
N LYS A 118 5.73 21.61 -9.37
CA LYS A 118 6.19 22.25 -10.61
C LYS A 118 7.72 22.35 -10.66
N ALA A 119 8.36 22.71 -9.55
CA ALA A 119 9.81 22.82 -9.46
C ALA A 119 10.52 21.45 -9.55
N GLU A 120 9.92 20.39 -9.01
CA GLU A 120 10.50 19.03 -9.00
C GLU A 120 10.24 18.25 -10.30
N ALA A 121 9.24 18.65 -11.09
CA ALA A 121 8.83 17.95 -12.32
C ALA A 121 9.99 17.70 -13.32
N PRO A 122 10.87 18.67 -13.62
CA PRO A 122 11.99 18.45 -14.54
C PRO A 122 12.96 17.37 -14.04
N ARG A 123 13.27 17.36 -12.74
CA ARG A 123 14.16 16.36 -12.13
C ARG A 123 13.57 14.96 -12.22
N ALA A 124 12.27 14.82 -11.93
CA ALA A 124 11.57 13.54 -12.04
C ALA A 124 11.55 13.02 -13.49
N ARG A 125 11.33 13.90 -14.48
CA ARG A 125 11.36 13.54 -15.90
C ARG A 125 12.76 13.07 -16.32
N LEU A 126 13.79 13.83 -15.96
CA LEU A 126 15.18 13.45 -16.25
C LEU A 126 15.53 12.08 -15.64
N ALA A 127 15.14 11.83 -14.40
CA ALA A 127 15.36 10.55 -13.74
C ALA A 127 14.66 9.39 -14.48
N VAL A 128 13.44 9.61 -14.99
CA VAL A 128 12.72 8.62 -15.80
C VAL A 128 13.48 8.32 -17.08
N ASP A 129 13.92 9.34 -17.81
CA ASP A 129 14.65 9.19 -19.07
C ASP A 129 15.98 8.45 -18.87
N GLN A 130 16.72 8.81 -17.81
CA GLN A 130 17.95 8.12 -17.41
C GLN A 130 17.70 6.64 -17.06
N CYS A 131 16.66 6.34 -16.28
CA CYS A 131 16.31 4.96 -15.95
C CYS A 131 15.92 4.15 -17.20
N LYS A 132 15.19 4.74 -18.15
CA LYS A 132 14.83 4.09 -19.42
C LYS A 132 16.06 3.79 -20.28
N ALA A 133 17.01 4.71 -20.33
CA ALA A 133 18.26 4.52 -21.06
C ALA A 133 19.16 3.46 -20.40
N ALA A 134 19.26 3.46 -19.06
CA ALA A 134 20.07 2.52 -18.31
C ALA A 134 19.49 1.08 -18.29
N TYR A 135 18.16 0.96 -18.33
CA TYR A 135 17.45 -0.31 -18.30
C TYR A 135 16.40 -0.40 -19.41
N PRO A 136 16.79 -0.64 -20.67
CA PRO A 136 15.82 -0.81 -21.76
C PRO A 136 14.97 -2.07 -21.56
N GLU A 137 13.66 -1.94 -21.68
CA GLU A 137 12.77 -3.10 -21.66
C GLU A 137 12.78 -3.78 -23.03
N ALA A 138 12.91 -5.11 -23.05
CA ALA A 138 12.77 -5.87 -24.29
C ALA A 138 11.34 -5.65 -24.81
N ARG A 139 11.22 -5.13 -26.04
CA ARG A 139 9.95 -4.92 -26.74
C ARG A 139 9.13 -6.22 -26.68
N ARG A 140 8.06 -6.26 -25.89
CA ARG A 140 7.10 -7.37 -25.96
C ARG A 140 6.46 -7.31 -27.35
N PRO A 141 6.50 -8.38 -28.16
CA PRO A 141 5.70 -8.43 -29.37
C PRO A 141 4.22 -8.36 -28.95
N SER A 142 3.51 -7.40 -29.55
CA SER A 142 2.06 -7.18 -29.43
C SER A 142 1.28 -8.35 -29.99
#